data_AF-A0A2E9WQ36-F1
#
_entry.id   AF-A0A2E9WQ36-F1
#
_cell.length_a   1.000
_cell.length_b   1.000
_cell.length_c   1.000
_cell.angle_alpha   90.00
_cell.angle_beta   90.00
_cell.angle_gamma   90.00
#
_symmetry.space_group_name_H-M   'P 1'
#
loop_
_entity.id
_entity.type
_entity.pdbx_description
1 polymer ?
#
loop_
_entity_poly.entity_id
_entity_poly.type
_entity_poly.pdbx_seq_one_letter_code
_entity_poly.pdbx_strand_id
1 'polypeptide(L)'
;MRKTGNKGFTLIELLVVIAIIGILSSVVLASLNSARQKARDAKRISDVKQLQLALEFYFDANGGYPSAISGTLLTAPGYIAAIPTDPVGGGNYNYA
;
A
#
# COMPACT_ATOMS: atom_id res chain seq x y z
N MET A 1 -21.50 23.95 52.00
CA MET A 1 -21.42 22.69 51.22
C MET A 1 -21.87 22.99 49.78
N ARG A 2 -20.98 22.98 48.78
CA ARG A 2 -21.34 23.23 47.37
C ARG A 2 -21.94 21.97 46.77
N LYS A 3 -23.21 22.00 46.35
CA LYS A 3 -23.81 20.94 45.52
C LYS A 3 -23.19 21.03 44.12
N THR A 4 -22.37 20.06 43.76
CA THR A 4 -21.94 19.82 42.38
C THR A 4 -23.11 19.19 41.63
N GLY A 5 -23.76 19.96 40.75
CA GLY A 5 -24.83 19.44 39.89
C GLY A 5 -24.25 18.54 38.80
N ASN A 6 -24.58 17.25 38.84
CA ASN A 6 -24.32 16.34 37.73
C ASN A 6 -25.22 16.74 36.56
N LYS A 7 -24.65 17.38 35.53
CA LYS A 7 -25.35 17.64 34.27
C LYS A 7 -25.44 16.31 33.50
N GLY A 8 -26.66 15.83 33.24
CA GLY A 8 -26.91 14.67 32.39
C GLY A 8 -26.78 15.02 30.91
N PHE A 9 -26.42 14.02 30.10
CA PHE A 9 -26.37 14.13 28.64
C PHE A 9 -27.80 14.13 28.08
N THR A 10 -28.11 15.05 27.17
CA THR A 10 -29.41 15.13 26.50
C THR A 10 -29.44 14.25 25.24
N LEU A 11 -30.63 13.79 24.84
CA LEU A 11 -30.80 13.02 23.60
C LEU A 11 -30.37 13.80 22.36
N ILE A 12 -30.56 15.12 22.36
CA ILE A 12 -30.17 15.98 21.23
C ILE A 12 -28.65 16.11 21.10
N GLU A 13 -27.93 16.18 22.22
CA GLU A 13 -26.46 16.17 22.22
C GLU A 13 -25.93 14.86 21.66
N LEU A 14 -26.53 13.72 22.01
CA LEU A 14 -26.15 12.41 21.47
C LEU A 14 -26.44 12.32 19.96
N LEU A 15 -27.60 12.82 19.53
CA LEU A 15 -28.02 12.80 18.13
C LEU A 15 -27.10 13.62 17.22
N VAL A 16 -26.70 14.81 17.67
CA VAL A 16 -25.78 15.66 16.90
C VAL A 16 -24.40 14.99 16.76
N VAL A 17 -23.92 14.32 17.81
CA VAL A 17 -22.62 13.64 17.77
C VAL A 17 -22.59 12.53 16.73
N ILE A 18 -23.61 11.65 16.71
CA ILE A 18 -23.66 10.56 15.72
C ILE A 18 -23.81 11.10 14.29
N ALA A 19 -24.53 12.22 14.11
CA ALA A 19 -24.67 12.87 12.81
C ALA A 19 -23.32 13.38 12.30
N ILE A 20 -22.54 14.06 13.15
CA ILE A 20 -21.20 14.54 12.80
C ILE A 20 -20.25 13.37 12.50
N ILE A 21 -20.24 12.32 13.32
CA ILE A 21 -19.43 11.12 13.09
C ILE A 21 -19.78 10.47 11.75
N GLY A 22 -21.07 10.38 11.40
CA GLY A 22 -21.52 9.83 10.12
C GLY A 22 -21.01 10.63 8.92
N ILE A 23 -21.13 11.96 8.98
CA ILE A 23 -20.61 12.85 7.92
C ILE A 23 -19.10 12.68 7.76
N LEU A 24 -18.33 12.80 8.84
CA LEU A 24 -16.87 12.65 8.79
C LEU A 24 -16.45 11.27 8.27
N SER A 25 -17.12 10.20 8.71
CA SER A 25 -16.82 8.82 8.29
C SER A 25 -17.06 8.63 6.78
N SER A 26 -18.13 9.21 6.23
CA SER A 26 -18.43 9.11 4.79
C SER A 26 -17.35 9.75 3.91
N VAL A 27 -16.82 10.91 4.33
CA VAL A 27 -15.75 11.62 3.60
C VAL A 27 -14.45 10.81 3.64
N VAL A 28 -14.13 10.23 4.79
CA VAL A 28 -12.95 9.36 4.95
C VAL A 28 -13.04 8.14 4.02
N LEU A 29 -14.19 7.47 3.98
CA LEU A 29 -14.39 6.30 3.10
C LEU A 29 -14.23 6.64 1.62
N ALA A 30 -14.76 7.78 1.16
CA ALA A 30 -14.58 8.22 -0.22
C ALA A 30 -13.11 8.44 -0.57
N SER A 31 -12.32 9.01 0.36
CA SER A 31 -10.88 9.25 0.15
C SER A 31 -10.04 7.96 0.14
N LEU A 32 -10.48 6.91 0.85
CA LEU A 32 -9.75 5.65 1.01
C LEU A 32 -9.58 4.89 -0.31
N ASN A 33 -10.59 4.93 -1.20
CA ASN A 33 -10.51 4.23 -2.48
C ASN A 33 -9.40 4.79 -3.38
N SER A 34 -9.24 6.11 -3.42
CA SER A 34 -8.15 6.76 -4.15
C SER A 34 -6.79 6.47 -3.50
N ALA A 35 -6.71 6.52 -2.16
CA ALA A 35 -5.48 6.21 -1.44
C ALA A 35 -5.01 4.77 -1.71
N ARG A 36 -5.92 3.80 -1.75
CA ARG A 36 -5.61 2.40 -2.10
C ARG A 36 -5.09 2.26 -3.53
N GLN A 37 -5.66 2.98 -4.49
CA GLN A 37 -5.15 2.99 -5.88
C GLN A 37 -3.71 3.52 -5.93
N LYS A 38 -3.47 4.69 -5.34
CA LYS A 38 -2.13 5.30 -5.27
C LYS A 38 -1.11 4.41 -4.56
N ALA A 39 -1.50 3.72 -3.49
CA ALA A 39 -0.64 2.79 -2.77
C ALA A 39 -0.23 1.59 -3.65
N ARG A 40 -1.15 1.06 -4.46
CA ARG A 40 -0.83 0.00 -5.42
C ARG A 40 0.15 0.51 -6.48
N ASP A 41 -0.07 1.69 -7.03
CA ASP A 41 0.83 2.25 -8.04
C ASP A 41 2.23 2.53 -7.48
N ALA A 42 2.30 3.09 -6.26
CA ALA A 42 3.56 3.28 -5.55
C ALA A 42 4.30 1.95 -5.33
N LYS A 43 3.58 0.89 -4.98
CA LYS A 43 4.16 -0.46 -4.86
C LYS A 43 4.71 -0.97 -6.19
N ARG A 44 3.96 -0.84 -7.29
CA ARG A 44 4.42 -1.23 -8.63
C ARG A 44 5.69 -0.50 -9.05
N ILE A 45 5.75 0.80 -8.79
CA ILE A 45 6.94 1.62 -9.07
C ILE A 45 8.14 1.13 -8.23
N SER A 46 7.93 0.83 -6.94
CA SER A 46 8.97 0.28 -6.08
C SER A 46 9.45 -1.09 -6.57
N ASP A 47 8.53 -1.96 -6.99
CA ASP A 47 8.81 -3.30 -7.46
C ASP A 47 9.68 -3.26 -8.75
N VAL A 48 9.37 -2.36 -9.69
CA VAL A 48 10.21 -2.15 -10.90
C VAL A 48 11.61 -1.65 -10.54
N LYS A 49 11.72 -0.72 -9.57
CA LYS A 49 13.02 -0.23 -9.11
C LYS A 49 13.86 -1.34 -8.47
N GLN A 50 13.25 -2.25 -7.72
CA GLN A 50 13.95 -3.40 -7.14
C GLN A 50 14.48 -4.34 -8.23
N LEU A 51 13.69 -4.57 -9.29
CA LEU A 51 14.15 -5.36 -10.44
C LEU A 51 15.30 -4.67 -11.19
N GLN A 52 15.23 -3.35 -11.37
CA GLN A 52 16.31 -2.59 -11.97
C GLN A 52 17.61 -2.76 -11.19
N LEU A 53 17.57 -2.56 -9.86
CA LEU A 53 18.75 -2.74 -8.99
C LEU A 53 19.31 -4.16 -9.07
N ALA A 54 18.44 -5.18 -9.12
CA ALA A 54 18.86 -6.57 -9.25
C ALA A 54 19.58 -6.84 -10.59
N LEU A 55 19.15 -6.20 -11.67
CA LEU A 55 19.80 -6.29 -12.98
C LEU A 55 21.14 -5.53 -13.01
N GLU A 56 21.23 -4.41 -12.31
CA GLU A 56 22.50 -3.67 -12.13
C GLU A 56 23.50 -4.53 -11.36
N PHE A 57 23.09 -5.18 -10.26
CA PHE A 57 23.97 -6.13 -9.55
C PHE A 57 24.38 -7.33 -10.40
N TYR A 58 23.47 -7.84 -11.25
CA TYR A 58 23.83 -8.88 -12.21
C TYR A 58 24.90 -8.38 -13.19
N PHE A 59 24.74 -7.17 -13.72
CA PHE A 59 25.68 -6.56 -14.65
C PHE A 59 27.06 -6.40 -14.00
N ASP A 60 27.12 -5.89 -12.77
CA ASP A 60 28.37 -5.74 -12.02
C ASP A 60 29.09 -7.08 -11.81
N ALA A 61 28.34 -8.16 -11.60
CA ALA A 61 28.90 -9.50 -11.39
C ALA A 61 29.30 -10.23 -12.67
N ASN A 62 28.62 -9.98 -13.80
CA ASN A 62 28.75 -10.79 -15.03
C ASN A 62 29.29 -10.00 -16.23
N GLY A 63 29.48 -8.68 -16.10
CA GLY A 63 29.98 -7.80 -17.17
C GLY A 63 28.99 -7.58 -18.32
N GLY A 64 27.70 -7.88 -18.12
CA GLY A 64 26.66 -7.78 -19.13
C GLY A 64 25.27 -8.04 -18.57
N TYR A 65 24.23 -7.62 -19.29
CA TYR A 65 22.84 -7.90 -18.93
C TYR A 65 22.42 -9.31 -19.37
N PRO A 66 21.50 -9.96 -18.63
CA PRO A 66 21.05 -11.30 -18.98
C PRO A 66 20.25 -11.28 -20.30
N SER A 67 20.49 -12.28 -21.16
CA SER A 67 19.78 -12.43 -22.44
C SER A 67 18.30 -12.81 -22.28
N ALA A 68 17.95 -13.41 -21.14
CA ALA A 68 16.57 -13.69 -20.74
C ALA A 68 16.43 -13.49 -19.23
N ILE A 69 15.39 -12.76 -18.83
CA ILE A 69 15.06 -12.57 -17.42
C ILE A 69 14.18 -13.74 -16.98
N SER A 70 14.73 -14.58 -16.10
CA SER A 70 13.99 -15.63 -15.41
C SER A 70 14.01 -15.36 -13.91
N GLY A 71 12.92 -15.70 -13.20
CA GLY A 71 12.83 -15.46 -11.76
C GLY A 71 14.01 -16.04 -10.98
N THR A 72 14.39 -17.28 -11.31
CA THR A 72 15.53 -18.00 -10.72
C THR A 72 16.88 -17.33 -10.98
N LEU A 73 17.04 -16.63 -12.11
CA LEU A 73 18.31 -15.99 -12.48
C LEU A 73 18.65 -14.81 -11.57
N LEU A 74 17.62 -14.12 -11.05
CA LEU A 74 17.80 -12.99 -10.14
C LEU A 74 17.74 -13.40 -8.66
N THR A 75 16.98 -14.44 -8.32
CA THR A 75 16.82 -14.88 -6.92
C THR A 75 17.89 -15.86 -6.45
N ALA A 76 18.34 -16.79 -7.29
CA ALA A 76 19.31 -17.82 -6.88
C ALA A 76 20.69 -17.24 -6.48
N PRO A 77 21.23 -16.22 -7.18
CA PRO A 77 22.46 -15.54 -6.75
C PRO A 77 22.23 -14.52 -5.62
N GLY A 78 20.97 -14.25 -5.26
CA GLY A 78 20.62 -13.31 -4.20
C GLY A 78 20.57 -11.83 -4.61
N TYR A 79 20.49 -11.50 -5.91
CA TYR A 79 20.37 -10.11 -6.37
C TYR A 79 19.02 -9.48 -5.97
N ILE A 80 18.00 -10.30 -5.77
CA ILE A 80 16.70 -9.91 -5.19
C ILE A 80 16.18 -11.06 -4.33
N ALA A 81 15.54 -10.73 -3.20
CA ALA A 81 15.05 -11.74 -2.25
C ALA A 81 13.86 -12.55 -2.80
N ALA A 82 12.99 -11.91 -3.59
CA ALA A 82 11.85 -12.54 -4.24
C ALA A 82 11.43 -11.70 -5.46
N ILE A 83 10.86 -12.36 -6.47
CA ILE A 83 10.29 -11.65 -7.61
C ILE A 83 9.01 -10.92 -7.15
N PRO A 84 8.89 -9.60 -7.37
CA PRO A 84 7.70 -8.87 -6.98
C PRO A 84 6.46 -9.37 -7.74
N THR A 85 5.33 -9.42 -7.05
CA THR A 85 4.03 -9.84 -7.57
C THR A 85 3.03 -8.69 -7.59
N ASP A 86 2.03 -8.75 -8.48
CA ASP A 86 1.05 -7.67 -8.61
C ASP A 86 0.20 -7.55 -7.34
N PRO A 87 0.07 -6.34 -6.76
CA PRO A 87 -0.67 -6.12 -5.51
C PRO A 87 -2.18 -6.34 -5.59
N VAL A 88 -2.77 -6.59 -6.77
CA VAL A 88 -4.20 -6.90 -6.90
C VAL A 88 -4.44 -8.40 -6.93
N GLY A 89 -3.68 -9.14 -7.74
CA GLY A 89 -3.88 -10.57 -7.95
C GLY A 89 -2.94 -11.49 -7.17
N GLY A 90 -1.86 -10.97 -6.58
CA GLY A 90 -0.81 -11.77 -5.93
C GLY A 90 0.00 -12.67 -6.89
N GLY A 91 -0.32 -12.63 -8.18
CA GLY A 91 0.37 -13.36 -9.24
C GLY A 91 1.39 -12.49 -9.98
N ASN A 92 1.86 -13.00 -11.12
CA ASN A 92 2.78 -12.26 -11.98
C ASN A 92 2.10 -11.01 -12.56
N TYR A 93 2.91 -9.98 -12.81
CA TYR A 93 2.47 -8.80 -13.56
C TYR A 93 2.01 -9.21 -14.97
N ASN A 94 0.70 -9.19 -15.21
CA ASN A 94 0.12 -9.45 -16.52
C ASN A 94 -0.12 -8.11 -17.24
N TYR A 95 0.68 -7.84 -18.25
CA TYR A 95 0.49 -6.71 -19.16
C TYR A 95 -0.19 -7.27 -20.42
N ALA A 96 -1.52 -7.32 -20.39
CA ALA A 96 -2.32 -7.64 -21.57
C ALA A 96 -2.26 -6.52 -22.61
#